data_AF-A0AAE0VY05-F1
#
_entry.id   AF-A0AAE0VY05-F1
#
_cell.length_a   1.000
_cell.length_b   1.000
_cell.length_c   1.000
_cell.angle_alpha   90.00
_cell.angle_beta   90.00
_cell.angle_gamma   90.00
#
_symmetry.space_group_name_H-M   'P 1'
#
loop_
_entity.id
_entity.type
_entity.pdbx_description
1 polymer ?
#
loop_
_entity_poly.entity_id
_entity_poly.type
_entity_poly.pdbx_seq_one_letter_code
_entity_poly.pdbx_strand_id
1 'polypeptide(L)'
;MQFDEVLIKIGEFGRYQKYLYFLLCLPVINCGIFMTISVFLLGVPDHRCAIPGYDNDTYKIQSEYHQMLVNKTIPGSSDKKLKYDQCHVFAANTTYDEYSHPNNDTPTLNCKRWVYDETIFKATFVTQVWYCIFKTLTVGYNLTILDRKYAEYF
;
A
#
# COMPACT_ATOMS: atom_id res chain seq x y z
N MET A 1 -36.85 23.21 -25.42
CA MET A 1 -36.83 21.94 -24.67
C MET A 1 -37.96 21.07 -25.23
N GLN A 2 -37.72 20.33 -26.32
CA GLN A 2 -38.77 19.53 -26.98
C GLN A 2 -38.89 18.11 -26.41
N PHE A 3 -37.89 17.66 -25.64
CA PHE A 3 -37.86 16.33 -25.06
C PHE A 3 -38.87 16.15 -23.91
N ASP A 4 -39.05 17.17 -23.07
CA ASP A 4 -40.00 17.13 -21.95
C ASP A 4 -41.47 17.04 -22.42
N GLU A 5 -41.81 17.71 -23.51
CA GLU A 5 -43.16 17.66 -24.09
C GLU A 5 -43.49 16.27 -24.68
N VAL A 6 -42.48 15.57 -25.20
CA VAL A 6 -42.61 14.20 -25.71
C VAL A 6 -42.75 13.21 -24.55
N LEU A 7 -42.04 13.42 -23.44
CA LEU A 7 -42.15 12.61 -22.23
C LEU A 7 -43.53 12.71 -21.57
N ILE A 8 -44.17 13.88 -21.59
CA ILE A 8 -45.53 14.07 -21.08
C ILE A 8 -46.56 13.28 -21.93
N LYS A 9 -46.35 13.21 -23.26
CA LYS A 9 -47.27 12.50 -24.19
C LYS A 9 -47.17 10.98 -24.15
N ILE A 10 -46.01 10.42 -23.78
CA ILE A 10 -45.78 8.96 -23.75
C ILE A 10 -46.22 8.33 -22.41
N GLY A 11 -46.56 9.16 -21.41
CA GLY A 11 -46.86 8.75 -20.05
C GLY A 11 -45.60 8.90 -19.19
N GLU A 12 -45.72 9.64 -18.09
CA GLU A 12 -44.63 9.87 -17.14
C GLU A 12 -43.93 8.57 -16.70
N PHE A 13 -42.69 8.69 -16.20
CA PHE A 13 -41.92 7.59 -15.61
C PHE A 13 -42.80 6.65 -14.77
N GLY A 14 -43.14 5.50 -15.35
CA GLY A 14 -44.05 4.54 -14.74
C GLY A 14 -43.44 3.92 -13.48
N ARG A 15 -44.28 3.39 -12.58
CA ARG A 15 -43.82 2.71 -11.35
C ARG A 15 -42.79 1.61 -11.64
N TYR A 16 -42.99 0.87 -12.73
CA TYR A 16 -42.07 -0.17 -13.18
C TYR A 16 -40.72 0.39 -13.66
N GLN A 17 -40.72 1.49 -14.42
CA GLN A 17 -39.49 2.14 -14.86
C GLN A 17 -38.68 2.71 -13.69
N LYS A 18 -39.35 3.28 -12.68
CA LYS A 18 -38.71 3.74 -11.44
C LYS A 18 -38.06 2.58 -10.67
N TYR A 19 -38.75 1.44 -10.58
CA TYR A 19 -38.22 0.25 -9.93
C TYR A 19 -37.00 -0.32 -10.68
N LEU A 20 -37.08 -0.44 -12.00
CA LEU A 20 -35.99 -0.93 -12.83
C LEU A 20 -34.76 0.00 -12.78
N TYR A 21 -34.99 1.31 -12.82
CA TYR A 21 -33.93 2.31 -12.67
C TYR A 21 -33.25 2.22 -11.31
N PHE A 22 -34.03 2.11 -10.22
CA PHE A 22 -33.47 1.91 -8.88
C PHE A 22 -32.63 0.62 -8.80
N LEU A 23 -33.13 -0.49 -9.35
CA LEU A 23 -32.40 -1.76 -9.38
C LEU A 23 -31.09 -1.66 -10.16
N LEU A 24 -31.05 -0.85 -11.22
CA LEU A 24 -29.87 -0.59 -12.03
C LEU A 24 -28.87 0.37 -11.35
N CYS A 25 -29.34 1.28 -10.51
CA CYS A 25 -28.49 2.18 -9.73
C CYS A 25 -27.78 1.47 -8.57
N LEU A 26 -28.41 0.46 -7.94
CA LEU A 26 -27.83 -0.30 -6.84
C LEU A 26 -26.43 -0.86 -7.13
N PRO A 27 -26.16 -1.58 -8.25
CA PRO A 27 -24.82 -2.09 -8.54
C PRO A 27 -23.82 -0.97 -8.78
N VAL A 28 -24.22 0.14 -9.41
CA VAL A 28 -23.32 1.29 -9.66
C VAL A 28 -22.86 1.93 -8.35
N ILE A 29 -23.81 2.17 -7.44
CA ILE A 29 -23.51 2.71 -6.11
C ILE A 29 -22.61 1.75 -5.34
N ASN A 30 -22.94 0.45 -5.38
CA ASN A 30 -22.18 -0.58 -4.68
C ASN A 30 -20.73 -0.68 -5.20
N CYS A 31 -20.52 -0.62 -6.51
CA CYS A 31 -19.19 -0.53 -7.11
C CYS A 31 -18.41 0.72 -6.62
N GLY A 32 -19.06 1.88 -6.57
CA GLY A 32 -18.43 3.11 -6.05
C GLY A 32 -18.01 2.99 -4.59
N ILE A 33 -18.85 2.37 -3.75
CA ILE A 33 -18.54 2.10 -2.34
C ILE A 33 -17.35 1.12 -2.23
N PHE A 34 -17.34 0.05 -3.02
CA PHE A 34 -16.23 -0.91 -3.00
C PHE A 34 -14.90 -0.26 -3.43
N MET A 35 -14.91 0.57 -4.48
CA MET A 35 -13.72 1.30 -4.91
C MET A 35 -13.18 2.21 -3.81
N THR A 36 -14.06 2.98 -3.14
CA THR A 36 -13.62 3.88 -2.07
C THR A 36 -13.11 3.13 -0.85
N ILE A 37 -13.78 2.06 -0.41
CA ILE A 37 -13.31 1.21 0.69
C ILE A 37 -11.94 0.58 0.37
N SER A 38 -11.72 0.17 -0.87
CA SER A 38 -10.46 -0.47 -1.27
C SER A 38 -9.25 0.42 -1.00
N VAL A 39 -9.35 1.74 -1.25
CA VAL A 39 -8.26 2.68 -1.01
C VAL A 39 -7.83 2.70 0.47
N PHE A 40 -8.79 2.60 1.40
CA PHE A 40 -8.50 2.56 2.83
C PHE A 40 -7.95 1.19 3.27
N LEU A 41 -8.48 0.09 2.70
CA LEU A 41 -8.00 -1.26 3.01
C LEU A 41 -6.58 -1.53 2.52
N LEU A 42 -6.24 -0.98 1.35
CA LEU A 42 -4.94 -1.13 0.69
C LEU A 42 -3.97 0.01 1.04
N GLY A 43 -4.36 0.90 1.97
CA GLY A 43 -3.51 1.96 2.49
C GLY A 43 -2.26 1.38 3.15
N VAL A 44 -1.10 1.93 2.79
CA VAL A 44 0.19 1.53 3.33
C VAL A 44 0.63 2.60 4.32
N PRO A 45 0.55 2.37 5.63
CA PRO A 45 1.11 3.30 6.60
C PRO A 45 2.63 3.32 6.50
N ASP A 46 3.25 4.41 6.97
CA ASP A 46 4.70 4.49 7.05
C ASP A 46 5.22 3.38 7.96
N HIS A 47 6.26 2.71 7.50
CA HIS A 47 6.77 1.52 8.18
C HIS A 47 8.25 1.31 7.88
N ARG A 48 8.84 0.46 8.71
CA ARG A 48 10.20 -0.03 8.56
C ARG A 48 10.26 -1.48 9.02
N CYS A 49 11.36 -2.15 8.71
CA CYS A 49 11.60 -3.48 9.20
C CYS A 49 11.81 -3.49 10.72
N ALA A 50 11.36 -4.55 11.38
CA ALA A 50 11.63 -4.77 12.78
C ALA A 50 13.09 -5.15 12.99
N ILE A 51 13.70 -4.60 14.04
CA ILE A 51 15.08 -4.91 14.39
C ILE A 51 15.17 -6.38 14.85
N PRO A 52 16.05 -7.21 14.28
CA PRO A 52 16.20 -8.59 14.70
C PRO A 52 16.76 -8.66 16.13
N GLY A 53 16.04 -9.32 17.03
CA GLY A 53 16.43 -9.47 18.44
C GLY A 53 16.01 -8.31 19.36
N TYR A 54 15.18 -7.37 18.89
CA TYR A 54 14.59 -6.32 19.71
C TYR A 54 13.07 -6.49 19.78
N ASP A 55 12.58 -7.07 20.87
CA ASP A 55 11.18 -7.50 20.98
C ASP A 55 10.18 -6.34 21.13
N ASN A 56 10.56 -5.26 21.84
CA ASN A 56 9.68 -4.11 22.09
C ASN A 56 9.90 -2.97 21.08
N ASP A 57 10.05 -3.33 19.81
CA ASP A 57 10.28 -2.37 18.73
C ASP A 57 9.01 -1.59 18.37
N THR A 58 9.09 -0.25 18.33
CA THR A 58 7.99 0.65 17.94
C THR A 58 8.45 1.57 16.82
N TYR A 59 7.56 1.95 15.90
CA TYR A 59 7.95 2.73 14.72
C TYR A 59 8.62 4.06 15.11
N LYS A 60 8.06 4.74 16.13
CA LYS A 60 8.61 5.97 16.68
C LYS A 60 9.95 5.73 17.38
N ILE A 61 10.90 6.62 17.12
CA ILE A 61 12.21 6.61 17.78
C ILE A 61 12.02 7.00 19.25
N GLN A 62 12.20 6.03 20.14
CA GLN A 62 12.06 6.20 21.58
C GLN A 62 13.32 6.76 22.27
N SER A 63 14.50 6.54 21.69
CA SER A 63 15.79 6.95 22.26
C SER A 63 16.87 7.09 21.19
N GLU A 64 17.96 7.78 21.52
CA GLU A 64 19.13 7.90 20.63
C GLU A 64 19.76 6.53 20.32
N TYR A 65 19.82 5.64 21.32
CA TYR A 65 20.28 4.27 21.13
C TYR A 65 19.41 3.49 20.12
N HIS A 66 18.08 3.67 20.20
CA HIS A 66 17.17 3.06 19.25
C HIS A 66 17.40 3.61 17.83
N GLN A 67 17.65 4.91 17.68
CA GLN A 67 18.01 5.49 16.38
C GLN A 67 19.31 4.91 15.81
N MET A 68 20.33 4.73 16.65
CA MET A 68 21.59 4.09 16.24
C MET A 68 21.36 2.65 15.80
N LEU A 69 20.56 1.88 16.53
CA LEU A 69 20.19 0.51 16.17
C LEU A 69 19.48 0.45 14.82
N VAL A 70 18.49 1.31 14.58
CA VAL A 70 17.76 1.38 13.31
C VAL A 70 18.72 1.66 12.15
N ASN A 71 19.57 2.69 12.29
CA ASN A 71 20.55 3.05 11.25
C ASN A 71 21.57 1.94 10.98
N LYS A 72 21.90 1.14 12.00
CA LYS A 72 22.86 0.03 11.90
C LYS A 72 22.24 -1.22 11.27
N THR A 73 20.94 -1.44 11.44
CA THR A 73 20.26 -2.67 10.99
C THR A 73 19.48 -2.51 9.69
N ILE A 74 19.04 -1.30 9.37
CA ILE A 74 18.21 -1.03 8.18
C ILE A 74 19.00 -0.14 7.22
N PRO A 75 19.22 -0.57 5.96
CA PRO A 75 19.86 0.26 4.95
C PRO A 75 19.02 1.51 4.63
N GLY A 76 19.70 2.56 4.16
CA GLY A 76 19.03 3.70 3.56
C GLY A 76 18.26 3.27 2.30
N SER A 77 17.11 3.88 2.06
CA SER A 77 16.36 3.58 0.84
C SER A 77 17.07 4.14 -0.40
N SER A 78 16.92 3.47 -1.54
CA SER A 78 17.27 4.04 -2.85
C SER A 78 16.29 5.13 -3.30
N ASP A 79 15.08 5.15 -2.72
CA ASP A 79 14.05 6.15 -3.01
C ASP A 79 14.30 7.44 -2.23
N LYS A 80 14.42 8.59 -2.93
CA LYS A 80 14.63 9.92 -2.30
C LYS A 80 13.55 10.32 -1.29
N LYS A 81 12.37 9.69 -1.35
CA LYS A 81 11.23 9.97 -0.47
C LYS A 81 11.28 9.16 0.82
N LEU A 82 11.99 8.04 0.84
CA LEU A 82 12.03 7.12 1.96
C LEU A 82 13.39 7.23 2.65
N LYS A 83 13.36 7.32 3.99
CA LYS A 83 14.60 7.41 4.78
C LYS A 83 15.29 6.04 4.91
N TYR A 84 14.51 4.98 5.00
CA TYR A 84 14.98 3.60 5.21
C TYR A 84 14.37 2.67 4.17
N ASP A 85 15.10 1.62 3.84
CA ASP A 85 14.53 0.54 3.05
C ASP A 85 13.44 -0.19 3.85
N GLN A 86 12.35 -0.50 3.15
CA GLN A 86 11.16 -1.12 3.72
C GLN A 86 11.19 -2.63 3.58
N CYS A 87 12.09 -3.19 2.77
CA CYS A 87 12.09 -4.60 2.40
C CYS A 87 13.32 -5.39 2.80
N HIS A 88 14.42 -4.71 3.09
CA HIS A 88 15.67 -5.37 3.41
C HIS A 88 16.25 -4.89 4.74
N VAL A 89 16.95 -5.81 5.41
CA VAL A 89 17.76 -5.58 6.62
C VAL A 89 19.16 -6.13 6.40
N PHE A 90 20.14 -5.57 7.10
CA PHE A 90 21.50 -6.10 7.08
C PHE A 90 21.56 -7.48 7.74
N ALA A 91 22.35 -8.40 7.19
CA ALA A 91 22.57 -9.71 7.80
C ALA A 91 23.29 -9.60 9.15
N ALA A 92 22.91 -10.42 10.13
CA ALA A 92 23.52 -10.40 11.47
C ALA A 92 25.04 -10.71 11.48
N ASN A 93 25.55 -11.38 10.44
CA ASN A 93 26.97 -11.68 10.24
C ASN A 93 27.67 -10.56 9.46
N THR A 94 27.36 -9.31 9.77
CA THR A 94 27.93 -8.14 9.07
C THR A 94 29.33 -7.84 9.61
N THR A 95 30.30 -7.73 8.71
CA THR A 95 31.57 -7.05 8.98
C THR A 95 31.27 -5.56 9.10
N TYR A 96 31.37 -5.05 10.32
CA TYR A 96 31.27 -3.63 10.62
C TYR A 96 32.59 -2.94 10.27
N ASP A 97 32.53 -1.72 9.75
CA ASP A 97 33.70 -0.86 9.62
C ASP A 97 34.17 -0.33 10.99
N GLU A 98 35.28 0.42 10.98
CA GLU A 98 35.89 1.04 12.17
C GLU A 98 34.92 1.96 12.94
N TYR A 99 33.80 2.38 12.32
CA TYR A 99 32.77 3.26 12.88
C TYR A 99 31.42 2.56 13.09
N SER A 100 31.38 1.22 13.06
CA SER A 100 30.17 0.41 13.25
C SER A 100 29.08 0.58 12.18
N HIS A 101 29.42 1.13 11.02
CA HIS A 101 28.57 1.14 9.84
C HIS A 101 28.73 -0.18 9.05
N PRO A 102 27.63 -0.73 8.54
CA PRO A 102 27.69 -1.86 7.62
C PRO A 102 28.35 -1.41 6.31
N ASN A 103 29.39 -2.12 5.86
CA ASN A 103 30.05 -1.86 4.58
C ASN A 103 29.05 -1.96 3.41
N ASN A 104 29.31 -1.25 2.31
CA ASN A 104 28.46 -1.28 1.11
C ASN A 104 28.28 -2.70 0.50
N ASP A 105 29.21 -3.62 0.77
CA ASP A 105 29.16 -5.02 0.33
C ASP A 105 28.45 -5.96 1.33
N THR A 106 27.80 -5.40 2.35
CA THR A 106 27.10 -6.23 3.33
C THR A 106 25.86 -6.88 2.71
N PRO A 107 25.72 -8.21 2.83
CA PRO A 107 24.56 -8.90 2.29
C PRO A 107 23.31 -8.45 3.03
N THR A 108 22.30 -8.07 2.26
CA THR A 108 20.97 -7.71 2.76
C THR A 108 20.04 -8.93 2.68
N LEU A 109 19.12 -9.03 3.64
CA LEU A 109 18.15 -10.11 3.77
C LEU A 109 16.73 -9.54 3.78
N ASN A 110 15.77 -10.33 3.31
CA ASN A 110 14.35 -9.95 3.36
C ASN A 110 13.88 -9.81 4.81
N CYS A 111 13.19 -8.72 5.10
CA CYS A 111 12.64 -8.44 6.43
C CYS A 111 11.58 -9.45 6.83
N LYS A 112 11.64 -10.02 8.04
CA LYS A 112 10.65 -10.99 8.52
C LYS A 112 9.41 -10.39 9.17
N ARG A 113 9.56 -9.19 9.70
CA ARG A 113 8.54 -8.49 10.47
C ARG A 113 8.68 -6.99 10.22
N TRP A 114 7.56 -6.28 10.28
CA TRP A 114 7.51 -4.83 10.14
C TRP A 114 7.00 -4.18 11.41
N VAL A 115 7.39 -2.93 11.57
CA VAL A 115 6.83 -2.03 12.57
C VAL A 115 6.22 -0.85 11.83
N TYR A 116 4.92 -0.67 12.02
CA TYR A 116 4.09 0.31 11.32
C TYR A 116 3.81 1.52 12.21
N ASP A 117 3.63 2.70 11.61
CA ASP A 117 3.08 3.85 12.31
C ASP A 117 1.57 3.74 12.46
N GLU A 118 1.09 3.68 13.70
CA GLU A 118 -0.33 3.50 14.01
C GLU A 118 -1.10 4.83 14.17
N THR A 119 -0.52 5.95 13.76
CA THR A 119 -1.13 7.29 13.90
C THR A 119 -2.39 7.46 13.05
N ILE A 120 -2.38 6.92 11.83
CA ILE A 120 -3.48 7.04 10.86
C ILE A 120 -4.29 5.74 10.78
N PHE A 121 -3.61 4.60 10.69
CA PHE A 121 -4.23 3.29 10.55
C PHE A 121 -3.71 2.35 11.63
N LYS A 122 -4.61 1.74 12.41
CA LYS A 122 -4.23 0.69 13.38
C LYS A 122 -3.89 -0.62 12.69
N ALA A 123 -4.63 -0.95 11.64
CA ALA A 123 -4.39 -2.11 10.80
C ALA A 123 -4.99 -1.86 9.42
N THR A 124 -4.26 -2.30 8.39
CA THR A 124 -4.78 -2.39 7.02
C THR A 124 -4.54 -3.81 6.51
N PHE A 125 -5.09 -4.15 5.34
CA PHE A 125 -4.81 -5.45 4.74
C PHE A 125 -3.30 -5.64 4.51
N VAL A 126 -2.64 -4.54 4.12
CA VAL A 126 -1.20 -4.51 3.85
C VAL A 126 -0.36 -4.70 5.12
N THR A 127 -0.84 -4.33 6.30
CA THR A 127 -0.09 -4.58 7.54
C THR A 127 -0.17 -6.03 8.01
N GLN A 128 -1.16 -6.79 7.53
CA GLN A 128 -1.31 -8.22 7.87
C GLN A 128 -0.60 -9.14 6.88
N VAL A 129 -0.51 -8.71 5.61
CA VAL A 129 0.23 -9.43 4.57
C VAL A 129 1.67 -8.93 4.54
N TRP A 130 2.61 -9.76 4.09
CA TRP A 130 4.00 -9.36 3.91
C TRP A 130 4.11 -8.23 2.87
N TYR A 131 4.38 -7.01 3.34
CA TYR A 131 4.36 -5.78 2.51
C TYR A 131 5.18 -5.93 1.22
N CYS A 132 6.37 -6.49 1.30
CA CYS A 132 7.26 -6.57 0.14
C CYS A 132 6.77 -7.52 -0.95
N ILE A 133 6.05 -8.58 -0.57
CA ILE A 133 5.41 -9.50 -1.50
C ILE A 133 4.20 -8.78 -2.12
N PHE A 134 3.45 -8.05 -1.31
CA PHE A 134 2.35 -7.24 -1.81
C PHE A 134 2.83 -6.15 -2.79
N LYS A 135 3.96 -5.49 -2.52
CA LYS A 135 4.59 -4.49 -3.41
C LYS A 135 5.03 -5.11 -4.73
N THR A 136 5.70 -6.27 -4.72
CA THR A 136 6.12 -6.93 -5.97
C THR A 136 4.94 -7.42 -6.79
N LEU A 137 3.89 -7.93 -6.16
CA LEU A 137 2.64 -8.30 -6.85
C LEU A 137 1.99 -7.07 -7.47
N THR A 138 1.83 -5.97 -6.73
CA THR A 138 1.17 -4.76 -7.24
C THR A 138 1.96 -4.12 -8.39
N VAL A 139 3.28 -4.08 -8.30
CA VAL A 139 4.16 -3.63 -9.41
C VAL A 139 4.03 -4.57 -10.60
N GLY A 140 4.02 -5.88 -10.37
CA GLY A 140 3.78 -6.88 -11.41
C GLY A 140 2.43 -6.70 -12.09
N TYR A 141 1.34 -6.54 -11.35
CA TYR A 141 0.00 -6.26 -11.88
C TYR A 141 -0.05 -4.94 -12.65
N ASN A 142 0.55 -3.86 -12.14
CA ASN A 142 0.58 -2.58 -12.84
C ASN A 142 1.40 -2.65 -14.13
N LEU A 143 2.54 -3.35 -14.14
CA LEU A 143 3.31 -3.62 -15.35
C LEU A 143 2.48 -4.46 -16.34
N THR A 144 1.81 -5.50 -15.86
CA THR A 144 0.95 -6.36 -16.71
C THR A 144 -0.24 -5.59 -17.29
N ILE A 145 -0.84 -4.68 -16.52
CA ILE A 145 -1.94 -3.80 -16.99
C ILE A 145 -1.42 -2.76 -17.98
N LEU A 146 -0.23 -2.20 -17.75
CA LEU A 146 0.42 -1.30 -18.70
C LEU A 146 0.74 -2.05 -19.99
N ASP A 147 1.36 -3.22 -19.94
CA ASP A 147 1.61 -4.08 -21.11
C ASP A 147 0.32 -4.43 -21.86
N ARG A 148 -0.77 -4.73 -21.12
CA ARG A 148 -2.08 -5.00 -21.73
C ARG A 148 -2.71 -3.76 -22.37
N LYS A 149 -2.55 -2.58 -21.75
CA LYS A 149 -2.97 -1.30 -22.35
C LYS A 149 -2.16 -0.98 -23.61
N TYR A 150 -0.85 -1.15 -23.60
CA TYR A 150 0.00 -0.92 -24.77
C TYR A 150 -0.27 -1.91 -25.91
N ALA A 151 -0.68 -3.14 -25.60
CA ALA A 151 -1.09 -4.15 -26.59
C ALA A 151 -2.44 -3.87 -27.26
N GLU A 152 -3.29 -2.99 -26.72
CA GLU A 152 -4.54 -2.55 -27.36
C GLU A 152 -4.34 -1.34 -28.30
N TYR A 153 -3.13 -0.78 -28.36
CA TYR A 153 -2.76 0.35 -29.24
C TYR A 153 -1.91 -0.06 -30.45
N PHE A 154 -1.79 -1.36 -30.76
CA PHE A 154 -1.15 -1.92 -31.95
C PHE A 154 -2.03 -3.00 -32.58
#